data_AF-A0A7C1E4Q5-F1
#
_entry.id   AF-A0A7C1E4Q5-F1
#
_cell.length_a   1.000
_cell.length_b   1.000
_cell.length_c   1.000
_cell.angle_alpha   90.00
_cell.angle_beta   90.00
_cell.angle_gamma   90.00
#
_symmetry.space_group_name_H-M   'P 1'
#
loop_
_entity.id
_entity.type
_entity.pdbx_description
1 polymer ?
#
loop_
_entity_poly.entity_id
_entity_poly.type
_entity_poly.pdbx_seq_one_letter_code
_entity_poly.pdbx_strand_id
1 'polypeptide(L)'
;MQVEILHAYLGKIVDKPPMNKILSYVHRKFVWLEPVLLSINYPFTYDIFISTRLLLTILISILSVPIILILQGKANFPILLNIPLSIVDGVIIGLITFRLLTTLPLMKRYILGSSIQSYLPYTLMILSIYAAGGYPITGILLNSSRIIKENSTKAIIERVIADLEKGEGIEDSLLKESIACPSPDLRSVLEG
;
A
#
# COMPACT_ATOMS: atom_id res chain seq x y z
N MET A 1 -33.72 -38.05 -11.41
CA MET A 1 -32.46 -38.31 -12.15
C MET A 1 -31.73 -37.06 -12.64
N GLN A 2 -32.26 -36.23 -13.55
CA GLN A 2 -31.52 -35.01 -14.02
C GLN A 2 -31.45 -33.87 -12.97
N VAL A 3 -32.46 -33.73 -12.11
CA VAL A 3 -32.51 -32.69 -11.06
C VAL A 3 -31.56 -32.99 -9.90
N GLU A 4 -31.33 -34.27 -9.57
CA GLU A 4 -30.40 -34.68 -8.51
C GLU A 4 -28.94 -34.48 -8.91
N ILE A 5 -28.60 -34.67 -10.18
CA ILE A 5 -27.25 -34.38 -10.70
C ILE A 5 -26.99 -32.86 -10.67
N LEU A 6 -28.00 -32.05 -10.99
CA LEU A 6 -27.91 -30.58 -10.91
C LEU A 6 -27.76 -30.10 -9.46
N HIS A 7 -28.47 -30.71 -8.50
CA HIS A 7 -28.31 -30.42 -7.08
C HIS A 7 -26.98 -30.92 -6.50
N ALA A 8 -26.46 -32.06 -6.95
CA ALA A 8 -25.14 -32.53 -6.56
C ALA A 8 -24.01 -31.64 -7.11
N TYR A 9 -24.16 -31.12 -8.33
CA TYR A 9 -23.24 -30.15 -8.92
C TYR A 9 -23.33 -28.77 -8.24
N LEU A 10 -24.54 -28.28 -7.95
CA LEU A 10 -24.74 -27.03 -7.21
C LEU A 10 -24.26 -27.14 -5.75
N GLY A 11 -24.50 -28.26 -5.08
CA GLY A 11 -23.99 -28.54 -3.74
C GLY A 11 -22.46 -28.51 -3.67
N LYS A 12 -21.77 -29.07 -4.67
CA LYS A 12 -20.30 -28.98 -4.79
C LYS A 12 -19.79 -27.56 -5.10
N ILE A 13 -20.60 -26.70 -5.72
CA ILE A 13 -20.27 -25.28 -5.95
C ILE A 13 -20.54 -24.44 -4.68
N VAL A 14 -21.45 -24.89 -3.81
CA VAL A 14 -21.76 -24.28 -2.51
C VAL A 14 -20.74 -24.67 -1.44
N ASP A 15 -20.03 -25.79 -1.60
CA ASP A 15 -18.79 -26.13 -0.89
C ASP A 15 -17.56 -25.32 -1.37
N LYS A 16 -17.79 -24.11 -1.91
CA LYS A 16 -16.72 -23.11 -1.96
C LYS A 16 -16.27 -22.87 -0.51
N PRO A 17 -14.95 -22.78 -0.24
CA PRO A 17 -14.49 -22.36 1.07
C PRO A 17 -15.27 -21.09 1.41
N PRO A 18 -15.88 -20.98 2.62
CA PRO A 18 -16.75 -19.85 2.94
C PRO A 18 -16.00 -18.61 2.53
N MET A 19 -16.64 -17.63 1.91
CA MET A 19 -16.01 -16.38 1.46
C MET A 19 -15.04 -15.82 2.53
N ASN A 20 -15.40 -16.06 3.80
CA ASN A 20 -14.60 -15.86 5.00
C ASN A 20 -13.20 -16.54 5.02
N LYS A 21 -13.04 -17.79 4.58
CA LYS A 21 -11.73 -18.47 4.45
C LYS A 21 -10.85 -17.81 3.40
N ILE A 22 -11.37 -17.46 2.22
CA ILE A 22 -10.58 -16.79 1.18
C ILE A 22 -10.20 -15.38 1.64
N LEU A 23 -11.15 -14.61 2.17
CA LEU A 23 -10.90 -13.29 2.74
C LEU A 23 -9.90 -13.35 3.91
N SER A 24 -10.04 -14.33 4.81
CA SER A 24 -9.08 -14.53 5.92
C SER A 24 -7.69 -14.91 5.41
N TYR A 25 -7.59 -15.69 4.33
CA TYR A 25 -6.32 -16.08 3.73
C TYR A 25 -5.64 -14.89 3.07
N VAL A 26 -6.39 -14.09 2.31
CA VAL A 26 -5.90 -12.84 1.71
C VAL A 26 -5.50 -11.87 2.82
N HIS A 27 -6.35 -11.65 3.82
CA HIS A 27 -6.04 -10.78 4.95
C HIS A 27 -4.75 -11.21 5.65
N ARG A 28 -4.62 -12.49 6.03
CA ARG A 28 -3.40 -13.00 6.69
C ARG A 28 -2.15 -12.85 5.83
N LYS A 29 -2.27 -12.99 4.50
CA LYS A 29 -1.13 -12.84 3.57
C LYS A 29 -0.74 -11.40 3.31
N PHE A 30 -1.65 -10.44 3.49
CA PHE A 30 -1.45 -9.05 3.12
C PHE A 30 -1.59 -8.06 4.28
N VAL A 31 -1.85 -8.51 5.52
CA VAL A 31 -1.95 -7.64 6.71
C VAL A 31 -0.71 -6.75 6.90
N TRP A 32 0.46 -7.22 6.45
CA TRP A 32 1.70 -6.44 6.47
C TRP A 32 1.64 -5.16 5.62
N LEU A 33 0.69 -5.03 4.69
CA LEU A 33 0.48 -3.81 3.90
C LEU A 33 -0.18 -2.70 4.70
N GLU A 34 -0.95 -3.02 5.74
CA GLU A 34 -1.63 -2.01 6.55
C GLU A 34 -0.66 -0.96 7.13
N PRO A 35 0.43 -1.34 7.84
CA PRO A 35 1.41 -0.37 8.31
C PRO A 35 2.17 0.33 7.16
N VAL A 36 2.32 -0.32 5.99
CA VAL A 36 2.95 0.29 4.81
C VAL A 36 2.07 1.40 4.25
N LEU A 37 0.77 1.16 4.11
CA LEU A 37 -0.20 2.13 3.62
C LEU A 37 -0.33 3.33 4.57
N LEU A 38 -0.31 3.07 5.88
CA LEU A 38 -0.25 4.12 6.89
C LEU A 38 1.03 4.96 6.76
N SER A 39 2.19 4.31 6.59
CA SER A 39 3.49 5.03 6.50
C SER A 39 3.65 5.94 5.28
N ILE A 40 2.84 5.73 4.24
CA ILE A 40 2.82 6.57 3.03
C ILE A 40 1.62 7.52 2.99
N ASN A 41 0.89 7.63 4.11
CA ASN A 41 -0.35 8.38 4.25
C ASN A 41 -1.33 8.10 3.09
N TYR A 42 -1.59 6.82 2.83
CA TYR A 42 -2.45 6.42 1.72
C TYR A 42 -3.90 6.86 2.00
N PRO A 43 -4.62 7.45 1.02
CA PRO A 43 -5.94 8.05 1.26
C PRO A 43 -7.08 7.03 1.51
N PHE A 44 -6.79 5.73 1.37
CA PHE A 44 -7.79 4.66 1.49
C PHE A 44 -7.37 3.66 2.57
N THR A 45 -8.35 3.08 3.27
CA THR A 45 -8.12 2.01 4.25
C THR A 45 -7.59 0.75 3.57
N TYR A 46 -6.94 -0.11 4.36
CA TYR A 46 -6.41 -1.40 3.90
C TYR A 46 -7.45 -2.24 3.15
N ASP A 47 -8.67 -2.34 3.69
CA ASP A 47 -9.74 -3.13 3.08
C ASP A 47 -10.18 -2.59 1.73
N ILE A 48 -10.31 -1.25 1.60
CA ILE A 48 -10.65 -0.60 0.34
C ILE A 48 -9.52 -0.79 -0.68
N PHE A 49 -8.26 -0.68 -0.25
CA PHE A 49 -7.11 -0.90 -1.11
C PHE A 49 -7.09 -2.33 -1.67
N ILE A 50 -7.14 -3.35 -0.81
CA ILE A 50 -7.10 -4.75 -1.24
C ILE A 50 -8.30 -5.10 -2.13
N SER A 51 -9.50 -4.67 -1.74
CA SER A 51 -10.72 -4.93 -2.52
C SER A 51 -10.66 -4.32 -3.91
N THR A 52 -10.17 -3.08 -4.03
CA THR A 52 -10.01 -2.40 -5.33
C THR A 52 -8.97 -3.10 -6.21
N ARG A 53 -7.84 -3.54 -5.63
CA ARG A 53 -6.80 -4.26 -6.38
C ARG A 53 -7.25 -5.65 -6.82
N LEU A 54 -8.00 -6.36 -5.98
CA LEU A 54 -8.63 -7.63 -6.34
C LEU A 54 -9.62 -7.45 -7.49
N LEU A 55 -10.50 -6.46 -7.40
CA LEU A 55 -11.45 -6.14 -8.47
C LEU A 55 -10.74 -5.87 -9.80
N LEU A 56 -9.74 -4.97 -9.78
CA LEU A 56 -8.97 -4.63 -10.96
C LEU A 56 -8.26 -5.86 -11.56
N THR A 57 -7.72 -6.73 -10.70
CA THR A 57 -7.08 -7.97 -11.11
C THR A 57 -8.05 -8.90 -11.83
N ILE A 58 -9.26 -9.08 -11.26
CA ILE A 58 -10.28 -9.93 -11.85
C ILE A 58 -10.70 -9.37 -13.22
N LEU A 59 -10.88 -8.05 -13.32
CA LEU A 59 -11.21 -7.39 -14.59
C LEU A 59 -10.12 -7.60 -15.64
N ILE A 60 -8.84 -7.40 -15.28
CA ILE A 60 -7.71 -7.60 -16.20
C ILE A 60 -7.62 -9.08 -16.62
N SER A 61 -7.83 -10.00 -15.69
CA SER A 61 -7.84 -11.44 -15.97
C SER A 61 -8.92 -11.79 -17.00
N ILE A 62 -10.17 -11.34 -16.80
CA ILE A 62 -11.27 -11.59 -17.74
C ILE A 62 -11.01 -10.95 -19.11
N LEU A 63 -10.54 -9.69 -19.12
CA LEU A 63 -10.27 -8.96 -20.36
C LEU A 63 -9.08 -9.53 -21.14
N SER A 64 -8.15 -10.22 -20.48
CA SER A 64 -7.00 -10.84 -21.14
C SER A 64 -7.35 -12.12 -21.91
N VAL A 65 -8.38 -12.86 -21.49
CA VAL A 65 -8.81 -14.12 -22.14
C VAL A 65 -9.13 -13.95 -23.63
N PRO A 66 -9.98 -13.00 -24.09
CA PRO A 66 -10.26 -12.84 -25.51
C PRO A 66 -9.01 -12.43 -26.32
N ILE A 67 -8.11 -11.65 -25.73
CA ILE A 67 -6.85 -11.24 -26.36
C ILE A 67 -5.96 -12.47 -26.58
N ILE A 68 -5.81 -13.31 -25.56
CA ILE A 68 -5.03 -14.56 -25.63
C ILE A 68 -5.65 -15.52 -26.66
N LEU A 69 -6.98 -15.65 -26.69
CA LEU A 69 -7.68 -16.48 -27.69
C LEU A 69 -7.38 -16.04 -29.12
N ILE A 70 -7.39 -14.73 -29.39
CA ILE A 70 -7.05 -14.19 -30.72
C ILE A 70 -5.60 -14.50 -31.08
N LEU A 71 -4.67 -14.37 -30.13
CA LEU A 71 -3.25 -14.65 -30.35
C LEU A 71 -2.98 -16.15 -30.60
N GLN A 72 -3.57 -17.04 -29.81
CA GLN A 72 -3.45 -18.48 -29.96
C GLN A 72 -4.12 -18.99 -31.24
N GLY A 73 -5.25 -18.38 -31.63
CA GLY A 73 -5.92 -18.65 -32.91
C GLY A 73 -5.05 -18.29 -34.12
N LYS A 74 -4.31 -17.17 -34.06
CA LYS A 74 -3.31 -16.82 -35.10
C LYS A 74 -2.13 -17.79 -35.15
N ALA A 75 -1.82 -18.44 -34.04
CA ALA A 75 -0.76 -19.45 -33.95
C ALA A 75 -1.21 -20.87 -34.35
N ASN A 76 -2.41 -21.02 -34.93
CA ASN A 76 -2.97 -22.29 -35.41
C ASN A 76 -3.09 -23.39 -34.34
N PHE A 77 -3.23 -23.02 -33.06
CA PHE A 77 -3.51 -24.01 -32.02
C PHE A 77 -4.94 -24.57 -32.14
N PRO A 78 -5.17 -25.85 -31.79
CA PRO A 78 -6.50 -26.45 -31.82
C PRO A 78 -7.49 -25.72 -30.90
N ILE A 79 -8.69 -25.42 -31.41
CA ILE A 79 -9.73 -24.63 -30.71
C ILE A 79 -10.10 -25.26 -29.35
N LEU A 80 -10.16 -26.59 -29.28
CA LEU A 80 -10.47 -27.36 -28.05
C LEU A 80 -9.41 -27.16 -26.94
N LEU A 81 -8.17 -26.87 -27.31
CA LEU A 81 -7.07 -26.58 -26.37
C LEU A 81 -6.98 -25.08 -26.06
N ASN A 82 -7.30 -24.19 -27.02
CA ASN A 82 -7.20 -22.74 -26.84
C ASN A 82 -8.09 -22.19 -25.73
N ILE A 83 -9.33 -22.68 -25.65
CA ILE A 83 -10.30 -22.20 -24.65
C ILE A 83 -9.78 -22.44 -23.22
N PRO A 84 -9.44 -23.67 -22.80
CA PRO A 84 -8.91 -23.89 -21.46
C PRO A 84 -7.55 -23.23 -21.23
N LEU A 85 -6.65 -23.21 -22.24
CA LEU A 85 -5.33 -22.59 -22.08
C LEU A 85 -5.43 -21.08 -21.86
N SER A 86 -6.30 -20.39 -22.61
CA SER A 86 -6.52 -18.95 -22.48
C SER A 86 -7.07 -18.53 -21.11
N ILE A 87 -7.88 -19.38 -20.48
CA ILE A 87 -8.38 -19.16 -19.12
C ILE A 87 -7.21 -19.28 -18.12
N VAL A 88 -6.37 -20.30 -18.27
CA VAL A 88 -5.18 -20.48 -17.42
C VAL A 88 -4.23 -19.29 -17.55
N ASP A 89 -3.93 -18.88 -18.78
CA ASP A 89 -3.08 -17.72 -19.06
C ASP A 89 -3.68 -16.43 -18.49
N GLY A 90 -5.00 -16.22 -18.63
CA GLY A 90 -5.67 -15.06 -18.05
C GLY A 90 -5.61 -15.03 -16.52
N VAL A 91 -5.70 -16.18 -15.85
CA VAL A 91 -5.52 -16.29 -14.41
C VAL A 91 -4.07 -15.96 -14.03
N ILE A 92 -3.08 -16.45 -14.78
CA ILE A 92 -1.66 -16.14 -14.55
C ILE A 92 -1.39 -14.64 -14.69
N ILE A 93 -1.90 -14.00 -15.75
CA ILE A 93 -1.79 -12.56 -15.95
C ILE A 93 -2.43 -11.80 -14.78
N GLY A 94 -3.60 -12.25 -14.31
CA GLY A 94 -4.26 -11.70 -13.13
C GLY A 94 -3.35 -11.78 -11.90
N LEU A 95 -2.84 -12.97 -11.58
CA LEU A 95 -1.95 -13.18 -10.42
C LEU A 95 -0.69 -12.31 -10.46
N ILE A 96 -0.05 -12.19 -11.63
CA ILE A 96 1.12 -11.32 -11.83
C ILE A 96 0.73 -9.86 -11.59
N THR A 97 -0.39 -9.43 -12.16
CA THR A 97 -0.89 -8.06 -12.03
C THR A 97 -1.21 -7.71 -10.58
N PHE A 98 -1.87 -8.61 -9.86
CA PHE A 98 -2.16 -8.43 -8.44
C PHE A 98 -0.89 -8.29 -7.62
N ARG A 99 0.12 -9.12 -7.89
CA ARG A 99 1.42 -9.03 -7.23
C ARG A 99 2.11 -7.70 -7.51
N LEU A 100 2.13 -7.26 -8.76
CA LEU A 100 2.69 -5.96 -9.13
C LEU A 100 2.00 -4.82 -8.39
N LEU A 101 0.66 -4.77 -8.43
CA LEU A 101 -0.12 -3.72 -7.80
C LEU A 101 0.01 -3.70 -6.27
N THR A 102 0.12 -4.86 -5.64
CA THR A 102 0.33 -4.97 -4.18
C THR A 102 1.76 -4.64 -3.76
N THR A 103 2.75 -4.72 -4.66
CA THR A 103 4.13 -4.29 -4.37
C THR A 103 4.37 -2.78 -4.57
N LEU A 104 3.51 -2.05 -5.28
CA LEU A 104 3.68 -0.61 -5.51
C LEU A 104 3.78 0.22 -4.21
N PRO A 105 2.96 0.00 -3.17
CA PRO A 105 3.09 0.72 -1.90
C PRO A 105 4.47 0.55 -1.24
N LEU A 106 5.11 -0.62 -1.39
CA LEU A 106 6.46 -0.86 -0.87
C LEU A 106 7.50 0.03 -1.57
N MET A 107 7.42 0.14 -2.90
CA MET A 107 8.31 1.03 -3.65
C MET A 107 8.10 2.49 -3.24
N LYS A 108 6.83 2.91 -3.09
CA LYS A 108 6.52 4.27 -2.62
C LYS A 108 7.07 4.52 -1.22
N ARG A 109 6.94 3.56 -0.29
CA ARG A 109 7.52 3.65 1.06
C ARG A 109 9.04 3.77 1.02
N TYR A 110 9.70 2.97 0.19
CA TYR A 110 11.16 3.01 0.02
C TYR A 110 11.64 4.36 -0.52
N ILE A 111 11.00 4.88 -1.56
CA ILE A 111 11.33 6.20 -2.14
C ILE A 111 11.11 7.30 -1.11
N LEU A 112 10.01 7.25 -0.35
CA LEU A 112 9.70 8.23 0.69
C LEU A 112 10.74 8.20 1.82
N GLY A 113 11.09 7.00 2.31
CA GLY A 113 12.12 6.82 3.33
C GLY A 113 13.49 7.31 2.87
N SER A 114 13.88 6.97 1.64
CA SER A 114 15.13 7.42 1.03
C SER A 114 15.20 8.93 0.85
N SER A 115 14.09 9.56 0.42
CA SER A 115 13.98 11.02 0.34
C SER A 115 14.19 11.65 1.72
N ILE A 116 13.42 11.23 2.73
CA ILE A 116 13.53 11.74 4.10
C ILE A 116 14.96 11.60 4.63
N GLN A 117 15.59 10.44 4.44
CA GLN A 117 16.95 10.17 4.89
C GLN A 117 17.98 11.09 4.22
N SER A 118 17.82 11.35 2.91
CA SER A 118 18.71 12.26 2.18
C SER A 118 18.66 13.71 2.69
N TYR A 119 17.52 14.15 3.23
CA TYR A 119 17.36 15.51 3.75
C TYR A 119 17.46 15.60 5.27
N LEU A 120 17.60 14.47 5.97
CA LEU A 120 17.65 14.41 7.43
C LEU A 120 18.76 15.28 8.04
N PRO A 121 20.03 15.23 7.58
CA PRO A 121 21.09 16.06 8.16
C PRO A 121 20.80 17.56 8.02
N TYR A 122 20.23 17.96 6.88
CA TYR A 122 19.88 19.36 6.62
C TYR A 122 18.73 19.83 7.52
N THR A 123 17.70 18.99 7.69
CA THR A 123 16.58 19.24 8.60
C THR A 123 17.05 19.40 10.04
N LEU A 124 17.90 18.49 10.53
CA LEU A 124 18.46 18.56 11.89
C LEU A 124 19.33 19.79 12.09
N MET A 125 20.13 20.17 11.10
CA MET A 125 20.92 21.40 11.14
C MET A 125 20.03 22.63 11.30
N ILE A 126 18.96 22.75 10.51
CA ILE A 126 18.03 23.89 10.61
C ILE A 126 17.37 23.94 12.00
N LEU A 127 16.86 22.80 12.48
CA LEU A 127 16.25 22.70 13.80
C LEU A 127 17.24 23.13 14.90
N SER A 128 18.49 22.69 14.80
CA SER A 128 19.57 23.03 15.74
C SER A 128 19.91 24.52 15.73
N ILE A 129 19.92 25.16 14.55
CA ILE A 129 20.16 26.61 14.43
C ILE A 129 19.06 27.40 15.15
N TYR A 130 17.79 27.04 14.96
CA TYR A 130 16.69 27.72 15.64
C TYR A 130 16.64 27.41 17.14
N ALA A 131 17.00 26.18 17.55
CA ALA A 131 17.13 25.82 18.96
C ALA A 131 18.23 26.65 19.65
N ALA A 132 19.40 26.77 19.02
CA ALA A 132 20.49 27.61 19.51
C ALA A 132 20.12 29.10 19.57
N GLY A 133 19.21 29.55 18.71
CA GLY A 133 18.65 30.90 18.73
C GLY A 133 17.67 31.17 19.87
N GLY A 134 17.37 30.18 20.73
CA GLY A 134 16.47 30.34 21.87
C GLY A 134 14.98 30.43 21.51
N TYR A 135 14.61 29.98 20.30
CA TYR A 135 13.20 29.97 19.90
C TYR A 135 12.42 28.91 20.69
N PRO A 136 11.13 29.16 21.01
CA PRO A 136 10.26 28.10 21.53
C PRO A 136 10.07 27.01 20.48
N ILE A 137 9.87 25.78 20.93
CA ILE A 137 9.73 24.57 20.08
C ILE A 137 8.74 24.75 18.92
N THR A 138 7.57 25.33 19.18
CA THR A 138 6.57 25.62 18.13
C THR A 138 7.10 26.60 17.09
N GLY A 139 7.86 27.62 17.52
CA GLY A 139 8.56 28.56 16.64
C GLY A 139 9.69 27.91 15.84
N ILE A 140 10.45 26.98 16.46
CA ILE A 140 11.49 26.19 15.78
C ILE A 140 10.87 25.39 14.64
N LEU A 141 9.80 24.63 14.92
CA LEU A 141 9.14 23.78 13.92
C LEU A 141 8.50 24.61 12.80
N LEU A 142 7.80 25.70 13.14
CA LEU A 142 7.13 26.58 12.17
C LEU A 142 8.13 27.27 11.23
N ASN A 143 9.25 27.74 11.76
CA ASN A 143 10.28 28.39 10.94
C ASN A 143 11.04 27.37 10.10
N SER A 144 11.29 26.17 10.64
CA SER A 144 11.96 25.09 9.91
C SER A 144 11.10 24.58 8.75
N SER A 145 9.78 24.43 8.93
CA SER A 145 8.87 23.96 7.88
C SER A 145 8.79 24.91 6.67
N ARG A 146 9.09 26.20 6.86
CA ARG A 146 9.16 27.20 5.79
C ARG A 146 10.42 27.09 4.94
N ILE A 147 11.51 26.57 5.51
CA ILE A 147 12.83 26.50 4.86
C ILE A 147 13.06 25.11 4.24
N ILE A 148 12.51 24.07 4.85
CA ILE A 148 12.63 22.69 4.36
C ILE A 148 11.87 22.57 3.03
N LYS A 149 12.63 22.29 1.96
CA LYS A 149 12.11 22.14 0.59
C LYS A 149 11.53 20.76 0.30
N GLU A 150 11.90 19.75 1.10
CA GLU A 150 11.43 18.39 0.89
C GLU A 150 10.03 18.22 1.49
N ASN A 151 9.07 17.92 0.61
CA ASN A 151 7.64 17.93 0.95
C ASN A 151 7.27 16.90 2.03
N SER A 152 7.94 15.75 2.07
CA SER A 152 7.59 14.65 2.99
C SER A 152 7.97 14.99 4.44
N THR A 153 9.17 15.53 4.62
CA THR A 153 9.73 16.00 5.89
C THR A 153 8.97 17.22 6.38
N LYS A 154 8.65 18.13 5.47
CA LYS A 154 7.76 19.26 5.75
C LYS A 154 6.39 18.79 6.25
N ALA A 155 5.78 17.80 5.59
CA ALA A 155 4.48 17.26 5.99
C ALA A 155 4.54 16.57 7.37
N ILE A 156 5.65 15.92 7.73
CA ILE A 156 5.86 15.37 9.08
C ILE A 156 5.87 16.52 10.11
N ILE A 157 6.66 17.57 9.86
CA ILE A 157 6.76 18.73 10.77
C ILE A 157 5.41 19.45 10.91
N GLU A 158 4.68 19.64 9.82
CA GLU A 158 3.35 20.28 9.83
C GLU A 158 2.33 19.48 10.63
N ARG A 159 2.37 18.14 10.60
CA ARG A 159 1.51 17.30 11.44
C ARG A 159 1.86 17.44 12.92
N VAL A 160 3.16 17.45 13.26
CA VAL A 160 3.60 17.69 14.65
C VAL A 160 3.14 19.06 15.13
N ILE A 161 3.24 20.12 14.31
CA ILE A 161 2.72 21.45 14.66
C ILE A 161 1.21 21.40 14.91
N ALA A 162 0.45 20.74 14.04
CA ALA A 162 -1.00 20.64 14.18
C ALA A 162 -1.44 19.87 15.44
N ASP A 163 -0.67 18.88 15.87
CA ASP A 163 -0.96 18.14 17.12
C ASP A 163 -0.59 18.98 18.36
N LEU A 164 0.52 19.72 18.32
CA LEU A 164 0.87 20.69 19.37
C LEU A 164 -0.17 21.82 19.52
N GLU A 165 -0.73 22.31 18.41
CA GLU A 165 -1.80 23.33 18.42
C GLU A 165 -3.10 22.82 19.07
N LYS A 166 -3.34 21.50 19.04
CA LYS A 166 -4.46 20.87 19.75
C LYS A 166 -4.18 20.62 21.24
N GLY A 167 -2.96 20.91 21.70
CA GLY A 167 -2.54 20.69 23.07
C GLY A 167 -1.98 19.28 23.35
N GLU A 168 -1.65 18.50 22.32
CA GLU A 168 -0.91 17.25 22.49
C GLU A 168 0.55 17.53 22.92
N GLY A 169 1.14 16.63 23.71
CA GLY A 169 2.54 16.73 24.13
C GLY A 169 3.49 16.46 22.96
N ILE A 170 4.63 17.16 22.92
CA ILE A 170 5.60 16.98 21.83
C ILE A 170 6.12 15.55 21.73
N GLU A 171 6.36 14.90 22.86
CA GLU A 171 6.86 13.52 22.92
C GLU A 171 5.84 12.55 22.29
N ASP A 172 4.55 12.71 22.61
CA ASP A 172 3.48 11.90 22.04
C ASP A 172 3.33 12.10 20.53
N SER A 173 3.41 13.36 20.07
CA SER A 173 3.33 13.68 18.64
C SER A 173 4.53 13.14 17.86
N LEU A 174 5.74 13.19 18.41
CA LEU A 174 6.94 12.64 17.77
C LEU A 174 6.91 11.10 17.74
N LEU A 175 6.44 10.46 18.81
CA LEU A 175 6.29 9.00 18.87
C LEU A 175 5.25 8.48 17.85
N LYS A 176 4.14 9.20 17.70
CA LYS A 176 3.12 8.89 16.68
C LYS A 176 3.68 8.95 15.27
N GLU A 177 4.50 9.97 14.98
CA GLU A 177 5.18 10.08 13.69
C GLU A 177 6.32 9.06 13.52
N SER A 178 7.01 8.65 14.58
CA SER A 178 8.09 7.65 14.52
C SER A 178 7.57 6.27 14.08
N ILE A 179 6.41 5.86 14.61
CA ILE A 179 5.71 4.62 14.27
C ILE A 179 5.35 4.61 12.78
N ALA A 180 4.82 5.74 12.29
CA ALA A 180 4.42 5.93 10.90
C ALA A 180 5.60 6.19 9.95
N CYS A 181 6.79 6.55 10.46
CA CYS A 181 7.89 7.00 9.62
C CYS A 181 8.48 5.86 8.77
N PRO A 182 8.65 6.05 7.45
CA PRO A 182 9.27 5.06 6.57
C PRO A 182 10.81 5.04 6.64
N SER A 183 11.46 6.08 7.20
CA SER A 183 12.92 6.18 7.32
C SER A 183 13.39 5.62 8.67
N PRO A 184 14.29 4.61 8.68
CA PRO A 184 14.81 4.03 9.92
C PRO A 184 15.65 5.03 10.73
N ASP A 185 16.45 5.86 10.07
CA ASP A 185 17.30 6.84 10.75
C ASP A 185 16.45 7.93 11.40
N LEU A 186 15.45 8.47 10.69
CA LEU A 186 14.55 9.45 11.29
C LEU A 186 13.72 8.80 12.41
N ARG A 187 13.30 7.54 12.28
CA ARG A 187 12.64 6.83 13.37
C ARG A 187 13.51 6.77 14.62
N SER A 188 14.79 6.43 14.48
CA SER A 188 15.72 6.42 15.62
C SER A 188 15.86 7.80 16.28
N VAL A 189 15.90 8.87 15.50
CA VAL A 189 15.97 10.25 16.01
C VAL A 189 14.68 10.67 16.71
N LEU A 190 13.52 10.20 16.24
CA LEU A 190 12.22 10.51 16.84
C LEU A 190 11.94 9.71 18.12
N GLU A 191 12.52 8.51 18.25
CA GLU A 191 12.36 7.64 19.42
C GLU A 191 13.26 8.05 20.60
N GLY A 192 14.36 8.76 20.34
CA GLY A 192 15.30 9.24 21.36
C GLY A 192 16.49 8.32 21.57
#